data_AF-A0A366I6H9-F1
#
_entry.id   AF-A0A366I6H9-F1
#
_cell.length_a   1.000
_cell.length_b   1.000
_cell.length_c   1.000
_cell.angle_alpha   90.00
_cell.angle_beta   90.00
_cell.angle_gamma   90.00
#
_symmetry.space_group_name_H-M   'P 1'
#
loop_
_entity.id
_entity.type
_entity.pdbx_description
1 polymer ?
#
loop_
_entity_poly.entity_id
_entity_poly.type
_entity_poly.pdbx_seq_one_letter_code
_entity_poly.pdbx_strand_id
1 'polypeptide(L)' 'MSERSKKLGPRVTVSVTPGDYDTLNTLANKDDVSISWVIRRAINEYLRRHHQPSRALGRPAPEKRPAAPERT' A
#
# COMPACT_ATOMS: atom_id res chain seq x y z
N MET A 1 25.55 -15.35 10.57
CA MET A 1 24.09 -15.22 10.40
C MET A 1 23.84 -14.00 9.53
N SER A 2 23.32 -14.17 8.31
CA SER A 2 23.21 -13.06 7.36
C SER A 2 22.02 -12.18 7.72
N GLU A 3 22.29 -10.99 8.28
CA GLU A 3 21.32 -9.92 8.39
C GLU A 3 20.88 -9.54 6.97
N ARG A 4 19.74 -10.10 6.53
CA ARG A 4 19.06 -9.60 5.34
C ARG A 4 18.66 -8.17 5.65
N SER A 5 19.45 -7.20 5.19
CA SER A 5 19.03 -5.80 5.10
C SER A 5 17.63 -5.79 4.52
N LYS A 6 16.63 -5.51 5.38
CA LYS A 6 15.24 -5.42 4.99
C LYS A 6 15.16 -4.24 4.03
N LYS A 7 15.29 -4.51 2.72
CA LYS A 7 15.09 -3.50 1.69
C LYS A 7 13.76 -2.84 2.00
N LEU A 8 13.81 -1.55 2.30
CA LEU A 8 12.62 -0.75 2.53
C LEU A 8 11.76 -0.89 1.28
N GLY A 9 10.47 -1.18 1.47
CA GLY A 9 9.52 -1.31 0.36
C GLY A 9 9.41 -0.01 -0.45
N PRO A 10 8.67 -0.01 -1.57
CA PRO A 10 8.47 1.19 -2.38
C PRO A 10 7.99 2.37 -1.52
N ARG A 11 8.55 3.56 -1.78
CA ARG A 11 8.12 4.80 -1.11
C ARG A 11 6.74 5.18 -1.62
N VAL A 12 5.81 5.39 -0.70
CA VAL A 12 4.42 5.77 -1.01
C VAL A 12 4.18 7.16 -0.43
N THR A 13 3.63 8.05 -1.25
CA THR A 13 3.14 9.37 -0.83
C THR A 13 1.62 9.33 -0.78
N VAL A 14 1.04 9.86 0.28
CA VAL A 14 -0.42 9.94 0.46
C VAL A 14 -0.81 11.40 0.68
N SER A 15 -1.88 11.81 0.01
CA SER A 15 -2.50 13.11 0.23
C SER A 15 -3.70 12.92 1.14
N VAL A 16 -3.81 13.77 2.16
CA VAL A 16 -4.92 13.79 3.12
C VAL A 16 -5.42 15.21 3.25
N THR A 17 -6.65 15.38 3.75
CA THR A 17 -7.14 16.71 4.06
C THR A 17 -6.37 17.30 5.27
N PRO A 18 -6.34 18.63 5.44
CA PRO A 18 -5.70 19.23 6.62
C PRO A 18 -6.27 18.72 7.95
N GLY A 19 -7.60 18.57 8.05
CA GLY A 19 -8.24 18.06 9.27
C GLY A 19 -7.91 16.60 9.57
N ASP A 20 -7.79 15.76 8.53
CA ASP A 20 -7.33 14.38 8.69
C ASP A 20 -5.86 14.33 9.13
N TYR A 21 -5.02 15.21 8.57
CA TYR A 21 -3.62 15.31 8.97
C TYR A 21 -3.49 15.66 10.46
N ASP A 22 -4.24 16.64 10.95
CA ASP A 22 -4.24 17.01 12.36
C ASP A 22 -4.66 15.84 13.26
N THR A 23 -5.72 15.13 12.85
CA THR A 23 -6.21 13.95 13.56
C THR A 23 -5.14 12.85 13.62
N LEU A 24 -4.48 12.56 12.50
CA LEU A 24 -3.39 11.59 12.42
C LEU A 24 -2.20 12.02 13.27
N ASN A 25 -1.89 13.32 13.31
CA ASN A 25 -0.81 13.88 14.11
C ASN A 25 -1.10 13.76 15.62
N THR A 26 -2.34 13.99 16.05
CA THR A 26 -2.76 13.76 17.44
C THR A 26 -2.61 12.28 17.84
N LEU A 27 -3.03 11.35 16.97
CA LEU A 27 -2.86 9.91 17.21
C LEU A 27 -1.38 9.51 17.29
N ALA A 28 -0.57 10.03 16.37
CA ALA A 28 0.86 9.81 16.34
C ALA A 28 1.55 10.26 17.63
N ASN A 29 1.24 11.47 18.11
CA ASN A 29 1.79 12.02 19.35
C ASN A 29 1.32 11.24 20.59
N LYS A 30 0.06 10.78 20.61
CA LYS A 30 -0.50 10.03 21.74
C LYS A 30 0.21 8.70 21.96
N ASP A 31 0.53 7.99 20.87
CA ASP A 31 1.15 6.66 20.90
C ASP A 31 2.70 6.71 20.74
N ASP A 32 3.31 7.90 20.71
CA ASP A 32 4.74 8.15 20.46
C ASP A 32 5.27 7.44 19.18
N VAL A 33 4.55 7.64 18.08
CA VAL A 33 4.85 7.02 16.78
C VAL A 33 4.77 8.05 15.67
N SER A 34 5.33 7.73 14.50
CA SER A 34 5.20 8.60 13.32
C SER A 34 3.81 8.50 12.67
N ILE A 35 3.38 9.57 12.00
CA ILE A 35 2.17 9.57 11.15
C ILE A 35 2.20 8.42 10.13
N SER A 36 3.36 8.17 9.50
CA SER A 36 3.55 7.07 8.56
C SER A 36 3.26 5.69 9.18
N TRP A 37 3.55 5.49 10.47
CA TRP A 37 3.21 4.27 11.19
C TRP A 37 1.70 4.15 11.41
N VAL A 38 1.04 5.24 11.82
CA VAL A 38 -0.42 5.29 12.03
C VAL A 38 -1.15 4.94 10.74
N ILE A 39 -0.75 5.55 9.62
CA ILE A 39 -1.33 5.28 8.30
C ILE A 39 -1.15 3.80 7.90
N ARG A 40 0.06 3.24 8.09
CA ARG A 40 0.31 1.83 7.80
C ARG A 40 -0.55 0.90 8.66
N ARG A 41 -0.72 1.22 9.95
CA ARG A 41 -1.59 0.46 10.86
C ARG A 41 -3.05 0.54 10.43
N ALA A 42 -3.53 1.73 10.07
CA ALA A 42 -4.89 1.93 9.59
C ALA A 42 -5.18 1.14 8.32
N ILE A 43 -4.26 1.13 7.35
CA ILE A 43 -4.37 0.32 6.13
C ILE A 43 -4.42 -1.17 6.46
N ASN A 44 -3.52 -1.66 7.33
CA ASN A 44 -3.53 -3.06 7.74
C ASN A 44 -4.84 -3.46 8.44
N GLU A 45 -5.36 -2.60 9.31
CA GLU A 45 -6.65 -2.80 9.99
C GLU A 45 -7.82 -2.80 9.01
N TYR A 46 -7.85 -1.85 8.07
CA TYR A 46 -8.85 -1.79 7.02
C TYR A 46 -8.84 -3.08 6.19
N LEU A 47 -7.68 -3.47 5.67
CA LEU A 47 -7.54 -4.71 4.91
C LEU A 47 -7.97 -5.92 5.75
N ARG A 48 -7.53 -6.04 7.01
CA ARG A 48 -7.93 -7.17 7.86
C ARG A 48 -9.46 -7.25 8.06
N ARG A 49 -10.13 -6.11 8.25
CA ARG A 49 -11.58 -6.03 8.42
C ARG A 49 -12.34 -6.34 7.13
N HIS A 50 -11.77 -5.99 5.98
CA HIS A 50 -12.39 -6.17 4.66
C HIS A 50 -11.91 -7.40 3.89
N HIS A 51 -10.98 -8.19 4.45
CA HIS A 51 -10.48 -9.45 3.87
C HIS A 51 -11.31 -10.69 4.26
N GLN A 52 -12.46 -10.54 4.94
CA GLN A 52 -13.53 -11.54 4.79
C GLN A 52 -14.00 -11.53 3.32
N PRO A 53 -14.13 -12.69 2.67
CA PRO A 53 -13.62 -12.88 1.31
C PRO A 53 -14.47 -12.20 0.23
N SER A 54 -13.93 -11.14 -0.38
CA SER A 54 -14.11 -10.92 -1.82
C SER A 54 -12.87 -11.44 -2.55
N ARG A 55 -12.76 -12.76 -2.63
CA ARG A 55 -11.83 -13.44 -3.53
C ARG A 55 -12.40 -13.34 -4.95
N ALA A 56 -12.34 -12.17 -5.59
CA ALA A 56 -12.50 -12.03 -7.05
C ALA A 56 -12.38 -10.57 -7.49
N LEU A 57 -11.19 -9.98 -7.52
CA LEU A 57 -10.91 -8.97 -8.55
C LEU A 57 -9.54 -9.30 -9.13
N GLY A 58 -9.60 -9.74 -10.39
CA GLY A 58 -8.54 -10.39 -11.11
C GLY A 58 -7.32 -9.50 -11.27
N ARG A 59 -6.16 -10.12 -11.11
CA ARG A 59 -4.95 -9.68 -11.80
C ARG A 59 -5.24 -9.86 -13.30
N PRO A 60 -5.35 -8.82 -14.14
CA PRO A 60 -5.30 -9.07 -15.57
C PRO A 60 -3.93 -9.70 -15.87
N ALA A 61 -3.96 -10.89 -16.47
CA ALA A 61 -2.77 -11.56 -16.96
C ALA A 61 -2.04 -10.62 -17.94
N PRO A 62 -0.69 -10.66 -18.02
CA PRO A 62 0.01 -9.92 -19.06
C PRO A 62 -0.40 -10.50 -20.41
N GLU A 63 -1.18 -9.72 -21.16
CA GLU A 63 -1.59 -10.02 -22.52
C GLU A 63 -0.33 -10.08 -23.40
N LYS A 64 0.06 -11.32 -23.74
CA LYS A 64 1.15 -11.61 -24.66
C LYS A 64 0.71 -11.12 -26.04
N ARG A 65 1.08 -9.89 -26.42
CA ARG A 65 0.86 -9.38 -27.78
C ARG A 65 1.49 -10.35 -28.79
N PRO A 66 0.72 -10.92 -29.74
CA PRO A 66 1.31 -11.67 -30.83
C PRO A 66 2.05 -10.73 -31.78
N ALA A 67 3.14 -11.26 -32.34
CA ALA A 67 4.09 -10.57 -33.20
C ALA A 67 3.42 -9.88 -34.39
N ALA A 68 3.93 -8.69 -34.73
CA ALA A 68 3.57 -7.92 -35.90
C ALA A 68 3.70 -8.78 -37.19
N PRO A 69 2.77 -8.66 -38.15
CA PRO A 69 2.98 -9.28 -39.45
C PRO A 69 3.97 -8.42 -40.25
N GLU A 70 5.06 -9.05 -40.67
CA GLU A 70 5.94 -8.56 -41.73
C GLU A 70 5.10 -8.27 -42.98
N ARG A 71 5.22 -7.05 -43.53
CA ARG A 71 4.68 -6.71 -44.84
C ARG A 71 5.75 -7.02 -45.89
N THR A 72 5.42 -7.94 -46.79
CA THR A 72 6.07 -8.15 -48.08
C THR A 72 5.68 -7.03 -49.05
#